data_AF-A0A522RRC3-F1
#
_entry.id   AF-A0A522RRC3-F1
#
_cell.length_a   1.000
_cell.length_b   1.000
_cell.length_c   1.000
_cell.angle_alpha   90.00
_cell.angle_beta   90.00
_cell.angle_gamma   90.00
#
_symmetry.space_group_name_H-M   'P 1'
#
loop_
_entity.id
_entity.type
_entity.pdbx_description
1 polymer ?
#
loop_
_entity_poly.entity_id
_entity_poly.type
_entity_poly.pdbx_seq_one_letter_code
_entity_poly.pdbx_strand_id
1 'polypeptide(L)'
;MTTELAIALTLVGLVGFYKAGDYEARDGGKSHAILWAGLSTLVSGIVFAVLEGGWLSWLFGQAMLFVGIGAVRVWLEDRANK
;
A
#
# COMPACT_ATOMS: atom_id res chain seq x y z
N MET A 1 -19.80 -8.78 -2.32
CA MET A 1 -18.48 -9.34 -2.68
C MET A 1 -18.19 -10.53 -1.79
N THR A 2 -17.60 -11.62 -2.28
CA THR A 2 -17.34 -12.80 -1.42
C THR A 2 -16.12 -12.58 -0.53
N THR A 3 -16.16 -13.13 0.70
CA THR A 3 -15.07 -12.99 1.69
C THR A 3 -13.75 -13.55 1.16
N GLU A 4 -13.80 -14.64 0.40
CA GLU A 4 -12.62 -15.26 -0.23
C GLU A 4 -11.90 -14.29 -1.17
N LEU A 5 -12.66 -13.58 -2.00
CA LEU A 5 -12.11 -12.58 -2.91
C LEU A 5 -11.50 -11.40 -2.15
N ALA A 6 -12.15 -10.96 -1.07
CA ALA A 6 -11.63 -9.88 -0.23
C ALA A 6 -10.29 -10.28 0.44
N ILE A 7 -10.19 -11.51 0.92
CA ILE A 7 -8.96 -12.06 1.49
C ILE A 7 -7.88 -12.14 0.42
N ALA A 8 -8.19 -12.69 -0.76
CA ALA A 8 -7.24 -12.79 -1.86
C ALA A 8 -6.71 -11.42 -2.28
N LEU A 9 -7.58 -10.42 -2.44
CA LEU A 9 -7.18 -9.05 -2.79
C LEU A 9 -6.34 -8.40 -1.69
N THR A 10 -6.70 -8.60 -0.43
CA THR A 10 -5.91 -8.11 0.71
C THR A 10 -4.50 -8.70 0.72
N LEU A 11 -4.37 -10.00 0.46
CA LEU A 11 -3.07 -10.67 0.34
C LEU A 11 -2.27 -10.17 -0.86
N VAL A 12 -2.92 -9.95 -2.01
CA VAL A 12 -2.28 -9.36 -3.20
C VAL A 12 -1.73 -7.96 -2.89
N GLY A 13 -2.53 -7.11 -2.25
CA GLY A 13 -2.09 -5.78 -1.81
C GLY A 13 -0.91 -5.86 -0.83
N LEU A 14 -1.04 -6.69 0.21
CA LEU A 14 0.01 -6.90 1.21
C LEU A 14 1.33 -7.35 0.57
N VAL A 15 1.30 -8.37 -0.29
CA VAL A 15 2.52 -8.87 -0.96
C VAL A 15 3.08 -7.84 -1.93
N GLY A 16 2.22 -7.15 -2.69
CA GLY A 16 2.63 -6.12 -3.63
C GLY A 16 3.37 -4.97 -2.95
N PHE A 17 2.80 -4.40 -1.89
CA PHE A 17 3.41 -3.31 -1.14
C PHE A 17 4.60 -3.75 -0.29
N TYR A 18 4.59 -4.98 0.24
CA TYR A 18 5.75 -5.55 0.90
C TYR A 18 6.95 -5.63 -0.06
N LYS A 19 6.73 -6.20 -1.26
CA LYS A 19 7.77 -6.26 -2.29
C LYS A 19 8.22 -4.87 -2.73
N ALA A 20 7.31 -3.92 -2.91
CA ALA A 20 7.64 -2.55 -3.28
C ALA A 20 8.58 -1.88 -2.24
N GLY A 21 8.38 -2.14 -0.95
CA GLY A 21 9.31 -1.69 0.09
C GLY A 21 10.60 -2.51 0.20
N ASP A 22 10.58 -3.80 -0.17
CA ASP A 22 11.79 -4.63 -0.23
C ASP A 22 12.71 -4.18 -1.38
N TYR A 23 12.14 -3.85 -2.53
CA TYR A 23 12.91 -3.27 -3.65
C TYR A 23 13.63 -1.99 -3.23
N GLU A 24 12.99 -1.14 -2.45
CA GLU A 24 13.58 0.10 -1.93
C GLU A 24 14.78 -0.17 -0.99
N ALA A 25 14.77 -1.28 -0.26
CA ALA A 25 15.89 -1.67 0.58
C ALA A 25 17.10 -2.20 -0.23
N ARG A 26 16.87 -2.70 -1.46
CA ARG A 26 17.94 -3.21 -2.33
C ARG A 26 18.80 -2.11 -2.92
N ASP A 27 18.27 -0.91 -3.06
CA ASP A 27 19.00 0.27 -3.55
C ASP A 27 19.74 1.02 -2.43
N GLY A 28 19.91 0.40 -1.25
CA GLY A 28 20.65 0.98 -0.11
C GLY A 28 19.81 1.88 0.81
N GLY A 29 18.50 1.99 0.57
CA GLY A 29 17.56 2.74 1.40
C GLY A 29 17.11 1.98 2.68
N LYS A 30 16.46 2.70 3.61
CA LYS A 30 15.79 2.07 4.77
C LYS A 30 14.61 1.22 4.28
N SER A 31 14.50 -0.01 4.78
CA SER A 31 13.38 -0.89 4.43
C SER A 31 12.06 -0.40 5.03
N HIS A 32 11.12 -0.04 4.17
CA HIS A 32 9.75 0.34 4.54
C HIS A 32 8.72 -0.75 4.18
N ALA A 33 9.18 -1.97 3.84
CA ALA A 33 8.34 -3.09 3.40
C ALA A 33 7.16 -3.38 4.34
N ILE A 34 7.43 -3.46 5.65
CA ILE A 34 6.42 -3.73 6.67
C ILE A 34 5.42 -2.57 6.77
N LEU A 35 5.91 -1.32 6.69
CA LEU A 35 5.07 -0.13 6.81
C LEU A 35 4.11 -0.02 5.60
N TRP A 36 4.62 -0.20 4.38
CA TRP A 36 3.79 -0.19 3.17
C TRP A 36 2.78 -1.33 3.15
N ALA A 37 3.20 -2.54 3.51
CA ALA A 37 2.30 -3.70 3.61
C ALA A 37 1.20 -3.49 4.66
N GLY A 38 1.55 -2.92 5.81
CA GLY A 38 0.60 -2.58 6.87
C GLY A 38 -0.43 -1.57 6.42
N LEU A 39 -0.01 -0.50 5.74
CA LEU A 39 -0.91 0.51 5.16
C LEU A 39 -1.85 -0.08 4.11
N SER A 40 -1.34 -0.93 3.21
CA SER A 40 -2.19 -1.61 2.20
C SER A 40 -3.25 -2.50 2.84
N THR A 41 -2.89 -3.20 3.91
CA THR A 41 -3.80 -4.04 4.69
C THR A 41 -4.87 -3.20 5.39
N LEU A 42 -4.47 -2.07 5.99
CA LEU A 42 -5.39 -1.12 6.62
C LEU A 42 -6.39 -0.56 5.60
N VAL A 43 -5.91 -0.11 4.44
CA VAL A 43 -6.79 0.39 3.35
C VAL A 43 -7.73 -0.70 2.88
N SER A 44 -7.24 -1.94 2.72
CA SER A 44 -8.10 -3.08 2.34
C SER A 44 -9.17 -3.35 3.41
N GLY A 45 -8.80 -3.30 4.69
CA GLY A 45 -9.73 -3.42 5.80
C GLY A 45 -10.79 -2.32 5.83
N ILE A 46 -10.41 -1.06 5.60
CA ILE A 46 -11.35 0.06 5.53
C ILE A 46 -12.33 -0.13 4.36
N VAL A 47 -11.82 -0.44 3.17
CA VAL A 47 -12.65 -0.61 1.98
C VAL A 47 -13.64 -1.76 2.16
N PHE A 48 -13.19 -2.91 2.65
CA PHE A 48 -14.03 -4.10 2.71
C PHE A 48 -14.88 -4.21 3.98
N ALA A 49 -14.39 -3.76 5.14
CA ALA A 49 -15.10 -3.88 6.42
C ALA A 49 -15.92 -2.65 6.80
N VAL A 50 -15.56 -1.46 6.34
CA VAL A 50 -16.26 -0.20 6.71
C VAL A 50 -17.10 0.32 5.57
N LEU A 51 -16.55 0.36 4.35
CA LEU A 51 -17.24 0.92 3.20
C LEU A 51 -18.04 -0.13 2.41
N GLU A 52 -17.94 -1.41 2.79
CA GLU A 52 -18.51 -2.56 2.07
C GLU A 52 -18.23 -2.52 0.55
N GLY A 53 -17.10 -1.92 0.18
CA GLY A 53 -16.72 -1.63 -1.19
C GLY A 53 -16.30 -2.87 -1.97
N GLY A 54 -16.46 -2.81 -3.29
CA GLY A 54 -16.02 -3.88 -4.17
C GLY A 54 -14.52 -3.81 -4.51
N TRP A 55 -14.07 -4.76 -5.33
CA TRP A 55 -12.69 -4.81 -5.85
C TRP A 55 -12.29 -3.53 -6.59
N LEU A 56 -13.23 -2.82 -7.24
CA LEU A 56 -12.98 -1.54 -7.89
C LEU A 56 -12.63 -0.45 -6.88
N SER A 57 -13.44 -0.29 -5.84
CA SER A 57 -13.18 0.66 -4.75
C SER A 57 -11.84 0.35 -4.05
N TRP A 58 -11.53 -0.95 -3.90
CA TRP A 58 -10.24 -1.39 -3.38
C TRP A 58 -9.08 -0.97 -4.29
N LEU A 59 -9.21 -1.18 -5.60
CA LEU A 59 -8.18 -0.82 -6.56
C LEU A 59 -7.90 0.68 -6.56
N PHE A 60 -8.95 1.50 -6.46
CA PHE A 60 -8.81 2.95 -6.26
C PHE A 60 -8.10 3.29 -4.94
N GLY A 61 -8.44 2.61 -3.84
CA GLY A 61 -7.77 2.78 -2.56
C GLY A 61 -6.28 2.45 -2.62
N GLN A 62 -5.92 1.33 -3.26
CA GLN A 62 -4.53 0.93 -3.44
C GLN A 62 -3.77 1.88 -4.38
N ALA A 63 -4.41 2.37 -5.45
CA ALA A 63 -3.81 3.36 -6.35
C ALA A 63 -3.53 4.68 -5.61
N MET A 64 -4.49 5.19 -4.83
CA MET A 64 -4.31 6.39 -4.01
C MET A 64 -3.21 6.20 -2.97
N LEU A 65 -3.14 5.03 -2.34
CA LEU A 65 -2.06 4.70 -1.41
C LEU A 65 -0.72 4.74 -2.13
N PHE A 66 -0.58 4.07 -3.28
CA PHE A 66 0.66 4.06 -4.06
C PHE A 66 1.13 5.48 -4.43
N VAL A 67 0.22 6.33 -4.91
CA VAL A 67 0.52 7.73 -5.24
C VAL A 67 0.91 8.53 -4.00
N GLY A 68 0.17 8.37 -2.89
CA GLY A 68 0.46 9.06 -1.64
C GLY A 68 1.85 8.72 -1.08
N ILE A 69 2.25 7.45 -1.20
CA ILE A 69 3.58 6.97 -0.84
C ILE A 69 4.65 7.65 -1.69
N GLY A 70 4.46 7.66 -3.01
CA GLY A 70 5.37 8.34 -3.93
C GLY A 70 5.51 9.84 -3.63
N ALA A 71 4.41 10.52 -3.36
CA ALA A 71 4.41 11.95 -3.04
C ALA A 71 5.14 12.26 -1.71
N VAL A 72 4.90 11.47 -0.66
CA VAL A 72 5.58 11.63 0.64
C VAL A 72 7.07 11.39 0.49
N ARG A 73 7.50 10.41 -0.31
CA ARG A 73 8.92 10.17 -0.60
C ARG A 73 9.59 11.39 -1.24
N VAL A 74 9.03 11.89 -2.34
CA VAL A 74 9.57 13.07 -3.05
C VAL A 74 9.67 14.27 -2.11
N TRP A 75 8.67 14.47 -1.25
CA TRP A 75 8.68 15.55 -0.28
C TRP A 75 9.74 15.39 0.83
N LEU A 76 9.98 14.16 1.31
CA LEU A 76 11.04 13.89 2.28
C LEU A 76 12.43 14.02 1.66
N GLU A 77 12.61 13.60 0.40
CA GLU A 77 13.85 13.76 -0.35
C GLU A 77 14.18 15.25 -0.61
N ASP A 78 13.18 16.09 -0.94
CA ASP A 78 13.38 17.54 -1.09
C ASP A 78 13.85 18.21 0.22
N ARG A 79 13.36 17.73 1.36
CA ARG A 79 13.75 18.24 2.69
C ARG A 79 15.13 17.78 3.14
N ALA A 80 15.58 16.61 2.71
CA ALA A 80 16.90 16.09 3.05
C ALA A 80 18.04 16.76 2.25
N ASN A 81 17.73 17.33 1.08
CA ASN A 81 18.68 18.03 0.20
C ASN A 81 18.78 19.55 0.44
N LYS A 82 18.05 20.10 1.42
CA LYS A 82 18.14 21.50 1.87
C LYS A 82 18.89 21.60 3.18
#